data_AF-A0A4S3LSG8-F1
#
_entry.id   AF-A0A4S3LSG8-F1
#
_cell.length_a   1.000
_cell.length_b   1.000
_cell.length_c   1.000
_cell.angle_alpha   90.00
_cell.angle_beta   90.00
_cell.angle_gamma   90.00
#
_symmetry.space_group_name_H-M   'P 1'
#
loop_
_entity.id
_entity.type
_entity.pdbx_description
1 polymer ?
#
loop_
_entity_poly.entity_id
_entity_poly.type
_entity_poly.pdbx_seq_one_letter_code
_entity_poly.pdbx_strand_id
1 'polypeptide(L)'
;TGEPRFGNTHQGYADDSCWSRGQAWGIYGFLLSYHYTGDEDQVELSRRLAHYFLNRLPQDDVCHWDLALLGTTEPRDSSAAAIAVCGLLSLVNTLPATDDKRACYEEMALRIMDSLTDHYLVREEEDCDGLLKHSVYHMASGKGVDECCSWGDYFYVEALVRLTQCWQSYW
;
A
#
# COMPACT_ATOMS: atom_id res chain seq x y z
N THR A 1 18.46 -27.36 -2.96
CA THR A 1 19.12 -27.00 -4.24
C THR A 1 19.25 -25.50 -4.41
N GLY A 2 18.42 -24.67 -3.74
CA GLY A 2 18.37 -23.23 -4.01
C GLY A 2 17.36 -22.87 -5.10
N GLU A 3 16.86 -23.88 -5.82
CA GLU A 3 15.83 -23.72 -6.85
C GLU A 3 14.46 -23.38 -6.24
N PRO A 4 13.69 -22.49 -6.89
CA PRO A 4 12.30 -22.23 -6.54
C PRO A 4 11.46 -23.50 -6.57
N ARG A 5 10.51 -23.64 -5.64
CA ARG A 5 9.61 -24.80 -5.55
C ARG A 5 8.19 -24.47 -6.01
N PHE A 6 7.55 -23.52 -5.34
CA PHE A 6 6.24 -22.94 -5.70
C PHE A 6 6.04 -21.65 -4.89
N GLY A 7 5.12 -20.80 -5.34
CA GLY A 7 4.57 -19.70 -4.54
C GLY A 7 3.30 -20.15 -3.83
N ASN A 8 3.06 -19.63 -2.63
CA ASN A 8 1.83 -19.84 -1.87
C ASN A 8 1.51 -18.60 -1.04
N THR A 9 0.34 -18.60 -0.39
CA THR A 9 0.01 -17.60 0.61
C THR A 9 -0.45 -18.24 1.91
N HIS A 10 -0.16 -17.59 3.03
CA HIS A 10 -0.71 -17.94 4.34
C HIS A 10 -1.66 -16.86 4.88
N GLN A 11 -1.66 -15.68 4.25
CA GLN A 11 -2.45 -14.52 4.70
C GLN A 11 -3.43 -14.01 3.65
N GLY A 12 -3.20 -14.31 2.36
CA GLY A 12 -4.13 -14.00 1.28
C GLY A 12 -5.35 -14.91 1.28
N TYR A 13 -6.35 -14.52 0.52
CA TYR A 13 -7.62 -15.23 0.39
C TYR A 13 -7.47 -16.63 -0.20
N ALA A 14 -6.61 -16.80 -1.21
CA ALA A 14 -6.31 -18.06 -1.86
C ALA A 14 -4.87 -18.06 -2.40
N ASP A 15 -4.30 -19.22 -2.70
CA ASP A 15 -2.93 -19.31 -3.25
C ASP A 15 -2.75 -18.56 -4.58
N ASP A 16 -3.83 -18.35 -5.32
CA ASP A 16 -3.91 -17.60 -6.57
C ASP A 16 -4.54 -16.19 -6.43
N SER A 17 -4.83 -15.76 -5.20
CA SER A 17 -5.28 -14.40 -4.91
C SER A 17 -4.09 -13.44 -4.73
N CYS A 18 -4.35 -12.18 -4.38
CA CYS A 18 -3.31 -11.18 -4.21
C CYS A 18 -3.53 -10.38 -2.92
N TRP A 19 -2.92 -10.85 -1.84
CA TRP A 19 -2.93 -10.18 -0.54
C TRP A 19 -2.42 -8.74 -0.66
N SER A 20 -3.26 -7.76 -0.30
CA SER A 20 -3.04 -6.36 -0.66
C SER A 20 -1.80 -5.76 0.00
N ARG A 21 -1.54 -6.09 1.27
CA ARG A 21 -0.33 -5.64 1.96
C ARG A 21 0.96 -6.26 1.38
N GLY A 22 0.90 -7.50 0.91
CA GLY A 22 2.03 -8.13 0.21
C GLY A 22 2.36 -7.39 -1.09
N GLN A 23 1.33 -6.99 -1.83
CA GLN A 23 1.46 -6.16 -3.01
C GLN A 23 2.06 -4.78 -2.68
N ALA A 24 1.56 -4.12 -1.64
CA ALA A 24 2.05 -2.82 -1.18
C ALA A 24 3.52 -2.87 -0.76
N TRP A 25 3.95 -3.94 -0.08
CA TRP A 25 5.37 -4.16 0.23
C TRP A 25 6.24 -4.27 -1.01
N GLY A 26 5.77 -4.92 -2.06
CA GLY A 26 6.51 -5.00 -3.32
C GLY A 26 6.63 -3.63 -4.01
N ILE A 27 5.55 -2.84 -4.03
CA ILE A 27 5.57 -1.48 -4.60
C ILE A 27 6.65 -0.65 -3.92
N TYR A 28 6.64 -0.60 -2.58
CA TYR A 28 7.55 0.29 -1.86
C TYR A 28 8.96 -0.31 -1.72
N GLY A 29 9.07 -1.59 -1.38
CA GLY A 29 10.34 -2.27 -1.09
C GLY A 29 11.29 -2.36 -2.28
N PHE A 30 10.77 -2.52 -3.51
CA PHE A 30 11.63 -2.48 -4.70
C PHE A 30 12.22 -1.09 -4.94
N LEU A 31 11.47 -0.01 -4.66
CA LEU A 31 12.03 1.35 -4.75
C LEU A 31 13.06 1.64 -3.67
N LEU A 32 12.85 1.15 -2.44
CA LEU A 32 13.88 1.20 -1.42
C LEU A 32 15.15 0.49 -1.90
N SER A 33 15.01 -0.71 -2.49
CA SER A 33 16.15 -1.45 -3.04
C SER A 33 16.86 -0.66 -4.15
N TYR A 34 16.11 -0.07 -5.07
CA TYR A 34 16.65 0.81 -6.12
C TYR A 34 17.49 1.95 -5.55
N HIS A 35 17.01 2.65 -4.52
CA HIS A 35 17.74 3.77 -3.93
C HIS A 35 19.12 3.38 -3.38
N TYR A 36 19.29 2.11 -2.99
CA TYR A 36 20.56 1.56 -2.53
C TYR A 36 21.44 0.96 -3.63
N THR A 37 20.83 0.38 -4.67
CA THR A 37 21.57 -0.41 -5.68
C THR A 37 21.73 0.30 -7.03
N GLY A 38 20.85 1.24 -7.35
CA GLY A 38 20.72 1.85 -8.68
C GLY A 38 20.18 0.89 -9.75
N ASP A 39 19.61 -0.25 -9.37
CA ASP A 39 19.10 -1.26 -10.30
C ASP A 39 17.72 -0.88 -10.86
N GLU A 40 17.70 -0.34 -12.07
CA GLU A 40 16.48 0.14 -12.77
C GLU A 40 15.40 -0.96 -12.95
N ASP A 41 15.78 -2.25 -12.93
CA ASP A 41 14.79 -3.34 -12.98
C ASP A 41 13.83 -3.28 -11.78
N GLN A 42 14.29 -2.78 -10.64
CA GLN A 42 13.46 -2.61 -9.43
C GLN A 42 12.40 -1.52 -9.61
N VAL A 43 12.72 -0.44 -10.33
CA VAL A 43 11.77 0.63 -10.65
C VAL A 43 10.65 0.07 -11.54
N GLU A 44 11.02 -0.71 -12.55
CA GLU A 44 10.05 -1.35 -13.45
C GLU A 44 9.18 -2.38 -12.72
N LEU A 45 9.75 -3.16 -11.81
CA LEU A 45 8.98 -4.09 -10.96
C LEU A 45 7.98 -3.33 -10.09
N SER A 46 8.42 -2.29 -9.37
CA SER A 46 7.53 -1.45 -8.58
C SER A 46 6.38 -0.86 -9.42
N ARG A 47 6.71 -0.38 -10.63
CA ARG A 47 5.73 0.17 -11.57
C ARG A 47 4.66 -0.84 -11.97
N ARG A 48 5.06 -2.07 -12.29
CA ARG A 48 4.12 -3.16 -12.62
C ARG A 48 3.22 -3.51 -11.44
N LEU A 49 3.80 -3.55 -10.24
CA LEU A 49 3.05 -3.83 -9.03
C LEU A 49 2.05 -2.71 -8.70
N ALA A 50 2.45 -1.46 -8.89
CA ALA A 50 1.59 -0.29 -8.72
C ALA A 50 0.39 -0.35 -9.68
N HIS A 51 0.62 -0.62 -10.98
CA HIS A 51 -0.47 -0.81 -11.94
C HIS A 51 -1.44 -1.92 -11.53
N TYR A 52 -0.92 -3.07 -11.05
CA TYR A 52 -1.77 -4.17 -10.61
C TYR A 52 -2.66 -3.78 -9.43
N PHE A 53 -2.08 -3.07 -8.45
CA PHE A 53 -2.76 -2.57 -7.26
C PHE A 53 -3.85 -1.56 -7.61
N LEU A 54 -3.49 -0.50 -8.36
CA LEU A 54 -4.40 0.58 -8.73
C LEU A 54 -5.61 0.09 -9.55
N ASN A 55 -5.41 -0.88 -10.45
CA ASN A 55 -6.49 -1.46 -11.25
C ASN A 55 -7.49 -2.31 -10.42
N ARG A 56 -7.21 -2.56 -9.14
CA ARG A 56 -8.03 -3.38 -8.24
C ARG A 56 -8.57 -2.58 -7.05
N LEU A 57 -8.47 -1.25 -7.12
CA LEU A 57 -9.04 -0.40 -6.10
C LEU A 57 -10.58 -0.29 -6.25
N PRO A 58 -11.31 -0.34 -5.15
CA PRO A 58 -12.74 -0.04 -5.11
C PRO A 58 -13.00 1.46 -5.31
N GLN A 59 -14.27 1.86 -5.30
CA GLN A 59 -14.69 3.24 -5.60
C GLN A 59 -14.09 4.31 -4.66
N ASP A 60 -13.83 3.96 -3.40
CA ASP A 60 -13.22 4.85 -2.40
C ASP A 60 -11.68 4.83 -2.46
N ASP A 61 -11.08 4.19 -3.46
CA ASP A 61 -9.64 4.08 -3.67
C ASP A 61 -8.85 3.37 -2.54
N VAL A 62 -9.51 2.77 -1.54
CA VAL A 62 -8.83 2.04 -0.44
C VAL A 62 -9.04 0.54 -0.61
N CYS A 63 -7.95 -0.20 -0.82
CA CYS A 63 -8.01 -1.62 -1.15
C CYS A 63 -8.70 -2.49 -0.08
N HIS A 64 -9.32 -3.57 -0.54
CA HIS A 64 -9.65 -4.71 0.33
C HIS A 64 -8.38 -5.36 0.89
N TRP A 65 -8.53 -6.19 1.92
CA TRP A 65 -7.42 -6.97 2.49
C TRP A 65 -6.79 -7.96 1.49
N ASP A 66 -7.52 -8.31 0.44
CA ASP A 66 -7.01 -9.02 -0.74
C ASP A 66 -7.57 -8.37 -2.01
N LEU A 67 -6.70 -8.08 -2.98
CA LEU A 67 -7.05 -7.37 -4.22
C LEU A 67 -7.93 -8.19 -5.16
N ALA A 68 -8.03 -9.51 -4.96
CA ALA A 68 -8.98 -10.35 -5.69
C ALA A 68 -10.45 -10.09 -5.29
N LEU A 69 -10.68 -9.38 -4.19
CA LEU A 69 -12.01 -9.16 -3.61
C LEU A 69 -12.70 -7.88 -4.11
N LEU A 70 -12.20 -7.28 -5.20
CA LEU A 70 -12.84 -6.10 -5.82
C LEU A 70 -14.31 -6.41 -6.17
N GLY A 71 -15.22 -5.51 -5.75
CA GLY A 71 -16.66 -5.64 -5.98
C GLY A 71 -17.40 -6.45 -4.91
N THR A 72 -16.72 -6.82 -3.82
CA THR A 72 -17.32 -7.46 -2.65
C THR A 72 -17.52 -6.46 -1.51
N THR A 73 -18.10 -6.92 -0.39
CA THR A 73 -18.23 -6.17 0.86
C THR A 73 -17.20 -6.62 1.92
N GLU A 74 -16.15 -7.32 1.49
CA GLU A 74 -15.13 -7.81 2.40
C GLU A 74 -14.37 -6.65 3.08
N PRO A 75 -13.75 -6.88 4.25
CA PRO A 75 -13.02 -5.83 4.95
C PRO A 75 -11.94 -5.14 4.12
N ARG A 76 -11.65 -3.90 4.49
CA ARG A 76 -10.56 -3.11 3.91
C ARG A 76 -9.22 -3.49 4.53
N ASP A 77 -8.14 -3.03 3.91
CA ASP A 77 -6.85 -2.95 4.58
C ASP A 77 -6.20 -1.59 4.34
N SER A 78 -6.56 -0.65 5.21
CA SER A 78 -6.07 0.73 5.17
C SER A 78 -4.54 0.80 5.30
N SER A 79 -3.93 -0.15 6.03
CA SER A 79 -2.47 -0.22 6.13
C SER A 79 -1.79 -0.51 4.80
N ALA A 80 -2.36 -1.39 3.97
CA ALA A 80 -1.83 -1.66 2.63
C ALA A 80 -1.93 -0.43 1.74
N ALA A 81 -3.04 0.32 1.82
CA ALA A 81 -3.21 1.57 1.10
C ALA A 81 -2.18 2.63 1.52
N ALA A 82 -1.94 2.81 2.83
CA ALA A 82 -0.94 3.74 3.34
C ALA A 82 0.49 3.39 2.89
N ILE A 83 0.86 2.11 2.92
CA ILE A 83 2.15 1.63 2.40
C ILE A 83 2.26 1.90 0.89
N ALA A 84 1.20 1.61 0.13
CA ALA A 84 1.17 1.83 -1.31
C ALA A 84 1.35 3.31 -1.66
N VAL A 85 0.76 4.23 -0.91
CA VAL A 85 0.99 5.68 -1.08
C VAL A 85 2.47 6.03 -0.92
N CYS A 86 3.14 5.56 0.13
CA CYS A 86 4.58 5.80 0.32
C CYS A 86 5.40 5.29 -0.88
N GLY A 87 5.04 4.11 -1.40
CA GLY A 87 5.62 3.55 -2.61
C GLY A 87 5.36 4.38 -3.87
N LEU A 88 4.13 4.83 -4.10
CA LEU A 88 3.76 5.67 -5.24
C LEU A 88 4.48 7.02 -5.21
N LEU A 89 4.57 7.68 -4.04
CA LEU A 89 5.30 8.94 -3.90
C LEU A 89 6.81 8.74 -4.11
N SER A 90 7.37 7.62 -3.64
CA SER A 90 8.76 7.25 -3.96
C SER A 90 8.95 7.05 -5.47
N LEU A 91 7.98 6.40 -6.14
CA LEU A 91 8.02 6.16 -7.58
C LEU A 91 7.99 7.48 -8.36
N VAL A 92 7.11 8.41 -7.99
CA VAL A 92 7.00 9.75 -8.60
C VAL A 92 8.31 10.53 -8.50
N ASN A 93 9.02 10.39 -7.38
CA ASN A 93 10.31 11.05 -7.17
C ASN A 93 11.46 10.39 -7.93
N THR A 94 11.38 9.09 -8.19
CA THR A 94 12.36 8.34 -8.97
C THR A 94 12.19 8.55 -10.47
N LEU A 95 10.95 8.61 -10.96
CA LEU A 95 10.67 8.68 -12.39
C LEU A 95 11.10 10.01 -13.03
N PRO A 96 11.56 10.00 -14.30
CA PRO A 96 11.84 11.23 -15.03
C PRO A 96 10.63 12.16 -15.09
N ALA A 97 10.86 13.47 -15.06
CA ALA A 97 9.78 14.46 -15.18
C ALA A 97 8.97 14.35 -16.49
N THR A 98 9.54 13.71 -17.52
CA THR A 98 8.92 13.47 -18.83
C THR A 98 8.14 12.15 -18.91
N ASP A 99 8.13 11.33 -17.85
CA ASP A 99 7.37 10.09 -17.82
C ASP A 99 5.85 10.38 -17.84
N ASP A 100 5.12 9.72 -18.72
CA ASP A 100 3.71 9.96 -18.99
C ASP A 100 2.78 9.46 -17.87
N LYS A 101 3.26 8.55 -17.02
CA LYS A 101 2.51 7.99 -15.88
C LYS A 101 2.81 8.68 -14.56
N ARG A 102 3.89 9.47 -14.48
CA ARG A 102 4.29 10.17 -13.26
C ARG A 102 3.15 10.96 -12.61
N ALA A 103 2.43 11.78 -13.39
CA ALA A 103 1.29 12.55 -12.87
C ALA A 103 0.12 11.66 -12.40
N CYS A 104 -0.10 10.53 -13.08
CA CYS A 104 -1.15 9.58 -12.71
C CYS A 104 -0.84 8.90 -11.37
N TYR A 105 0.42 8.54 -11.10
CA TYR A 105 0.81 7.98 -9.81
C TYR A 105 0.65 8.99 -8.67
N GLU A 106 1.03 10.25 -8.92
CA GLU A 106 0.87 11.32 -7.94
C GLU A 106 -0.62 11.57 -7.63
N GLU A 107 -1.47 11.69 -8.66
CA GLU A 107 -2.92 11.84 -8.50
C GLU A 107 -3.51 10.68 -7.69
N MET A 108 -3.15 9.44 -8.02
CA MET A 108 -3.65 8.28 -7.28
C MET A 108 -3.15 8.26 -5.83
N ALA A 109 -1.90 8.62 -5.58
CA ALA A 109 -1.37 8.71 -4.21
C ALA A 109 -2.18 9.73 -3.38
N LEU A 110 -2.50 10.90 -3.95
CA LEU A 110 -3.31 11.93 -3.31
C LEU A 110 -4.74 11.45 -3.05
N ARG A 111 -5.40 10.82 -4.03
CA ARG A 111 -6.76 10.30 -3.87
C ARG A 111 -6.87 9.25 -2.77
N ILE A 112 -5.90 8.33 -2.72
CA ILE A 112 -5.85 7.32 -1.66
C ILE A 112 -5.66 8.02 -0.30
N MET A 113 -4.77 9.00 -0.20
CA MET A 113 -4.57 9.75 1.05
C MET A 113 -5.78 10.56 1.49
N ASP A 114 -6.48 11.22 0.56
CA ASP A 114 -7.71 11.95 0.85
C ASP A 114 -8.77 10.99 1.41
N SER A 115 -8.97 9.83 0.77
CA SER A 115 -9.89 8.80 1.26
C SER A 115 -9.50 8.28 2.64
N LEU A 116 -8.21 7.96 2.86
CA LEU A 116 -7.71 7.54 4.16
C LEU A 116 -7.98 8.59 5.24
N THR A 117 -7.77 9.87 4.93
CA THR A 117 -7.96 10.99 5.86
C THR A 117 -9.44 11.21 6.18
N ASP A 118 -10.31 11.21 5.16
CA ASP A 118 -11.72 11.56 5.30
C ASP A 118 -12.56 10.43 5.93
N HIS A 119 -12.18 9.18 5.65
CA HIS A 119 -13.01 8.01 5.94
C HIS A 119 -12.36 6.99 6.89
N TYR A 120 -11.03 6.89 6.93
CA TYR A 120 -10.34 5.83 7.68
C TYR A 120 -9.61 6.35 8.93
N LEU A 121 -9.37 7.65 9.04
CA LEU A 121 -8.80 8.24 10.24
C LEU A 121 -9.77 8.08 11.43
N VAL A 122 -9.23 7.71 12.58
CA VAL A 122 -9.97 7.67 13.85
C VAL A 122 -10.41 9.08 14.21
N ARG A 123 -11.70 9.25 14.52
CA ARG A 123 -12.30 10.51 14.99
C ARG A 123 -12.29 10.57 16.52
N GLU A 124 -12.38 11.78 17.07
CA GLU A 124 -12.31 12.01 18.53
C GLU A 124 -13.36 11.22 19.32
N GLU A 125 -14.51 10.91 18.71
CA GLU A 125 -15.59 10.16 19.37
C GLU A 125 -15.46 8.63 19.26
N GLU A 126 -14.46 8.12 18.52
CA GLU A 126 -14.29 6.70 18.27
C GLU A 126 -13.32 6.06 19.28
N ASP A 127 -13.71 4.89 19.81
CA ASP A 127 -12.89 4.10 20.72
C ASP A 127 -11.87 3.26 19.92
N CYS A 128 -10.82 3.90 19.41
CA CYS A 128 -9.62 3.23 18.88
C CYS A 128 -8.34 3.92 19.35
N ASP A 129 -7.36 3.13 19.79
CA ASP A 129 -6.04 3.62 20.24
C ASP A 129 -5.05 3.94 19.10
N GLY A 130 -5.42 3.64 17.84
CA GLY A 130 -4.58 3.89 16.66
C GLY A 130 -4.96 5.17 15.90
N LEU A 131 -4.27 5.43 14.79
CA LEU A 131 -4.61 6.54 13.88
C LEU A 131 -5.56 6.09 12.77
N LEU A 132 -5.30 4.94 12.17
CA LEU A 132 -5.99 4.46 10.97
C LEU A 132 -6.83 3.20 11.26
N LYS A 133 -8.13 3.28 10.99
CA LYS A 133 -9.11 2.18 11.15
C LYS A 133 -9.06 1.22 9.96
N HIS A 134 -9.73 0.08 10.10
CA HIS A 134 -9.98 -0.87 9.00
C HIS A 134 -8.73 -1.46 8.35
N SER A 135 -7.77 -1.88 9.18
CA SER A 135 -6.66 -2.73 8.77
C SER A 135 -6.95 -4.20 9.06
N VAL A 136 -6.31 -5.10 8.31
CA VAL A 136 -6.43 -6.55 8.51
C VAL A 136 -5.06 -7.18 8.69
N TYR A 137 -4.75 -7.66 9.90
CA TYR A 137 -3.49 -8.34 10.18
C TYR A 137 -3.46 -9.76 9.58
N HIS A 138 -4.41 -10.62 9.95
CA HIS A 138 -4.45 -12.00 9.45
C HIS A 138 -5.88 -12.54 9.39
N MET A 139 -6.53 -12.38 8.24
CA MET A 139 -7.94 -12.75 8.03
C MET A 139 -8.23 -14.21 8.38
N ALA A 140 -7.51 -15.16 7.78
CA ALA A 140 -7.76 -16.59 7.96
C ALA A 140 -7.59 -17.10 9.42
N SER A 141 -6.91 -16.33 10.28
CA SER A 141 -6.73 -16.67 11.70
C SER A 141 -7.59 -15.82 12.65
N GLY A 142 -8.38 -14.89 12.11
CA GLY A 142 -9.23 -13.98 12.88
C GLY A 142 -8.46 -12.99 13.77
N LYS A 143 -7.19 -12.69 13.44
CA LYS A 143 -6.35 -11.80 14.25
C LYS A 143 -6.26 -10.43 13.62
N GLY A 144 -6.59 -9.40 14.41
CA GLY A 144 -6.51 -8.00 13.98
C GLY A 144 -7.30 -7.73 12.71
N VAL A 145 -8.54 -8.23 12.65
CA VAL A 145 -9.41 -8.08 11.47
C VAL A 145 -10.30 -6.89 11.70
N ASP A 146 -10.24 -5.91 10.78
CA ASP A 146 -10.99 -4.66 10.87
C ASP A 146 -10.62 -3.82 12.11
N GLU A 147 -9.31 -3.75 12.39
CA GLU A 147 -8.74 -3.10 13.58
C GLU A 147 -7.77 -2.00 13.16
N CYS A 148 -7.36 -1.15 14.10
CA CYS A 148 -6.21 -0.27 13.89
C CYS A 148 -4.90 -1.08 13.95
N CYS A 149 -3.84 -0.61 13.27
CA CYS A 149 -2.53 -1.29 13.34
C CYS A 149 -1.36 -0.30 13.28
N SER A 150 -0.30 -0.61 14.03
CA SER A 150 0.82 0.31 14.22
C SER A 150 1.62 0.58 12.94
N TRP A 151 1.74 -0.38 12.03
CA TRP A 151 2.40 -0.15 10.74
C TRP A 151 1.53 0.71 9.82
N GLY A 152 0.21 0.55 9.83
CA GLY A 152 -0.71 1.42 9.09
C GLY A 152 -0.56 2.87 9.54
N ASP A 153 -0.56 3.10 10.85
CA ASP A 153 -0.35 4.41 11.46
C ASP A 153 1.00 5.02 11.05
N TYR A 154 2.07 4.23 11.12
CA TYR A 154 3.40 4.67 10.72
C TYR A 154 3.46 5.13 9.25
N PHE A 155 2.99 4.29 8.31
CA PHE A 155 3.07 4.62 6.89
C PHE A 155 2.08 5.72 6.50
N TYR A 156 0.95 5.86 7.21
CA TYR A 156 0.06 7.00 7.03
C TYR A 156 0.78 8.32 7.39
N VAL A 157 1.45 8.37 8.53
CA VAL A 157 2.23 9.55 8.93
C VAL A 157 3.42 9.77 8.00
N GLU A 158 4.12 8.71 7.58
CA GLU A 158 5.20 8.82 6.59
C GLU A 158 4.69 9.44 5.28
N ALA A 159 3.53 9.00 4.78
CA ALA A 159 2.91 9.56 3.60
C ALA A 159 2.57 11.04 3.76
N LEU A 160 1.99 11.44 4.91
CA LEU A 160 1.73 12.85 5.22
C LEU A 160 3.02 13.68 5.22
N VAL A 161 4.09 13.17 5.82
CA VAL A 161 5.40 13.84 5.83
C VAL A 161 5.95 13.99 4.40
N ARG A 162 5.87 12.94 3.57
CA ARG A 162 6.30 12.99 2.16
C ARG A 162 5.51 14.01 1.33
N LEU A 163 4.22 14.20 1.62
CA LEU A 163 3.36 15.15 0.91
C LEU A 163 3.56 16.60 1.36
N THR A 164 3.93 16.82 2.62
CA THR A 164 3.96 18.16 3.22
C THR A 164 5.37 18.72 3.36
N GLN A 165 6.41 17.90 3.26
CA GLN A 165 7.79 18.29 3.54
C GLN A 165 8.79 17.61 2.59
N CYS A 166 9.89 18.29 2.31
CA CYS A 166 11.08 17.65 1.74
C CYS A 166 11.79 16.85 2.83
N TRP A 167 11.47 15.57 2.92
CA TRP A 167 11.93 14.69 3.99
C TRP A 167 13.06 13.76 3.53
N GLN A 168 14.07 13.61 4.37
CA GLN A 168 15.08 12.56 4.22
C GLN A 168 14.57 11.29 4.89
N SER A 169 14.32 10.26 4.07
CA SER A 169 13.86 8.94 4.50
C SER A 169 14.73 8.35 5.62
N TYR A 170 14.10 7.69 6.60
CA TYR A 170 14.81 6.87 7.59
C TYR A 170 15.30 5.54 7.01
N TRP A 171 14.61 5.07 5.96
CA TRP A 171 14.95 3.89 5.19
C TRP A 171 16.11 4.15 4.26
#